data_AF-A0A0F9BSV1-F1
#
_entry.id   AF-A0A0F9BSV1-F1
#
_cell.length_a   1.000
_cell.length_b   1.000
_cell.length_c   1.000
_cell.angle_alpha   90.00
_cell.angle_beta   90.00
_cell.angle_gamma   90.00
#
_symmetry.space_group_name_H-M   'P 1'
#
loop_
_entity.id
_entity.type
_entity.pdbx_description
1 polymer ?
#
loop_
_entity_poly.entity_id
_entity_poly.type
_entity_poly.pdbx_seq_one_letter_code
_entity_poly.pdbx_strand_id
1 'polypeptide(L)'
;DYDTCFIDLVSNHNYDIKSLCNYLRGYLLPFEGLRIGEGLRLLRDYYSMADQIGRKVKKYPKYLSSMHDIISVNHKVFKTDYDEFKFSELVRGDLEFVGRKFRVVVPKCTKDIVSEGTSLNHCVGSYVERILRGDCYIFFLRCSFSDDSLVTLELSGDNLVQAKGSYNRVLLPDERNFLISYCKSKNLSFNVGVVS
;
A
#
# COMPACT_ATOMS: atom_id res chain seq x y z
N ASP A 1 19.35 22.00 1.01
CA ASP A 1 20.45 22.28 0.08
C ASP A 1 20.51 21.16 -0.96
N TYR A 2 20.68 21.48 -2.25
CA TYR A 2 20.62 20.50 -3.36
C TYR A 2 21.81 19.54 -3.33
N ASP A 3 22.97 20.04 -2.94
CA ASP A 3 24.20 19.27 -2.87
C ASP A 3 24.09 18.20 -1.78
N THR A 4 23.45 18.54 -0.64
CA THR A 4 23.15 17.56 0.41
C THR A 4 22.27 16.43 -0.10
N CYS A 5 21.19 16.72 -0.83
CA CYS A 5 20.30 15.67 -1.36
C CYS A 5 21.00 14.76 -2.37
N PHE A 6 21.86 15.33 -3.22
CA PHE A 6 22.64 14.57 -4.19
C PHE A 6 23.64 13.65 -3.50
N ILE A 7 24.41 14.17 -2.53
CA ILE A 7 25.38 13.39 -1.75
C ILE A 7 24.68 12.26 -1.00
N ASP A 8 23.54 12.53 -0.35
CA ASP A 8 22.77 11.54 0.38
C ASP A 8 22.32 10.38 -0.53
N LEU A 9 21.77 10.70 -1.70
CA LEU A 9 21.37 9.70 -2.69
C LEU A 9 22.55 8.83 -3.17
N VAL A 10 23.69 9.43 -3.46
CA VAL A 10 24.87 8.69 -3.98
C VAL A 10 25.54 7.89 -2.86
N SER A 11 25.86 8.52 -1.74
CA SER A 11 26.66 7.93 -0.67
C SER A 11 25.86 6.99 0.23
N ASN A 12 24.63 7.35 0.59
CA ASN A 12 23.83 6.58 1.57
C ASN A 12 22.81 5.66 0.91
N HIS A 13 22.35 6.00 -0.30
CA HIS A 13 21.37 5.20 -1.04
C HIS A 13 21.93 4.53 -2.29
N ASN A 14 23.26 4.62 -2.50
CA ASN A 14 24.02 3.93 -3.53
C ASN A 14 23.48 4.19 -4.95
N TYR A 15 23.10 5.43 -5.25
CA TYR A 15 22.73 5.84 -6.59
C TYR A 15 23.97 6.04 -7.45
N ASP A 16 23.96 5.46 -8.66
CA ASP A 16 25.00 5.74 -9.65
C ASP A 16 24.84 7.17 -10.19
N ILE A 17 25.93 7.94 -10.16
CA ILE A 17 25.97 9.35 -10.55
C ILE A 17 25.44 9.56 -11.97
N LYS A 18 25.91 8.73 -12.93
CA LYS A 18 25.55 8.88 -14.34
C LYS A 18 24.06 8.60 -14.55
N SER A 19 23.56 7.53 -13.95
CA SER A 19 22.15 7.13 -14.01
C SER A 19 21.24 8.14 -13.34
N LEU A 20 21.63 8.69 -12.18
CA LEU A 20 20.90 9.74 -11.49
C LEU A 20 20.80 11.02 -12.34
N CYS A 21 21.91 11.49 -12.90
CA CYS A 21 21.92 12.64 -13.81
C CYS A 21 21.04 12.41 -15.05
N ASN A 22 21.12 11.21 -15.65
CA ASN A 22 20.28 10.83 -16.78
C ASN A 22 18.79 10.79 -16.42
N TYR A 23 18.44 10.29 -15.24
CA TYR A 23 17.06 10.26 -14.77
C TYR A 23 16.51 11.67 -14.52
N LEU A 24 17.27 12.53 -13.83
CA LEU A 24 16.87 13.91 -13.54
C LEU A 24 16.68 14.74 -14.82
N ARG A 25 17.68 14.71 -15.73
CA ARG A 25 17.67 15.55 -16.95
C ARG A 25 16.94 14.92 -18.11
N GLY A 26 17.03 13.60 -18.25
CA GLY A 26 16.50 12.86 -19.38
C GLY A 26 15.08 12.33 -19.17
N TYR A 27 14.62 12.23 -17.91
CA TYR A 27 13.26 11.78 -17.61
C TYR A 27 12.44 12.81 -16.83
N LEU A 28 12.84 13.15 -15.60
CA LEU A 28 12.01 13.97 -14.70
C LEU A 28 11.72 15.37 -15.25
N LEU A 29 12.74 16.07 -15.75
CA LEU A 29 12.57 17.40 -16.32
C LEU A 29 11.67 17.41 -17.56
N PRO A 30 11.94 16.62 -18.63
CA PRO A 30 11.15 16.70 -19.86
C PRO A 30 9.77 16.03 -19.77
N PHE A 31 9.59 14.98 -18.98
CA PHE A 31 8.33 14.20 -18.97
C PHE A 31 7.47 14.41 -17.73
N GLU A 32 8.06 14.77 -16.59
CA GLU A 32 7.31 15.07 -15.35
C GLU A 32 7.35 16.55 -14.97
N GLY A 33 8.09 17.39 -15.71
CA GLY A 33 8.18 18.83 -15.47
C GLY A 33 8.95 19.22 -14.21
N LEU A 34 9.64 18.28 -13.56
CA LEU A 34 10.35 18.51 -12.31
C LEU A 34 11.74 19.11 -12.57
N ARG A 35 12.01 20.27 -11.99
CA ARG A 35 13.36 20.87 -12.04
C ARG A 35 14.35 19.98 -11.30
N ILE A 36 15.61 19.95 -11.73
CA ILE A 36 16.67 19.07 -11.17
C ILE A 36 16.67 19.08 -9.64
N GLY A 37 16.68 20.29 -9.06
CA GLY A 37 16.72 20.43 -7.61
C GLY A 37 15.47 19.93 -6.89
N GLU A 38 14.29 20.11 -7.48
CA GLU A 38 13.03 19.60 -6.96
C GLU A 38 12.99 18.07 -7.07
N GLY A 39 13.39 17.52 -8.22
CA GLY A 39 13.51 16.08 -8.45
C GLY A 39 14.47 15.42 -7.46
N LEU A 40 15.60 16.05 -7.13
CA LEU A 40 16.54 15.55 -6.12
C LEU A 40 15.90 15.45 -4.73
N ARG A 41 15.20 16.50 -4.28
CA ARG A 41 14.50 16.49 -2.98
C ARG A 41 13.42 15.42 -2.94
N LEU A 42 12.53 15.42 -3.93
CA LEU A 42 11.42 14.45 -4.02
C LEU A 42 11.94 13.01 -4.05
N LEU A 43 12.99 12.73 -4.83
CA LEU A 43 13.56 11.40 -4.94
C LEU A 43 14.21 10.94 -3.64
N ARG A 44 14.95 11.84 -2.98
CA ARG A 44 15.59 11.58 -1.69
C ARG A 44 14.55 11.31 -0.61
N ASP A 45 13.52 12.13 -0.52
CA ASP A 45 12.46 11.96 0.48
C ASP A 45 11.64 10.70 0.21
N TYR A 46 11.30 10.42 -1.06
CA TYR A 46 10.67 9.16 -1.47
C TYR A 46 11.46 7.94 -1.01
N TYR A 47 12.78 7.91 -1.23
CA TYR A 47 13.61 6.78 -0.84
C TYR A 47 13.76 6.68 0.68
N SER A 48 14.04 7.79 1.35
CA SER A 48 14.24 7.84 2.81
C SER A 48 12.98 7.41 3.57
N MET A 49 11.80 7.88 3.15
CA MET A 49 10.54 7.47 3.75
C MET A 49 10.23 6.00 3.47
N ALA A 50 10.50 5.51 2.26
CA ALA A 50 10.34 4.11 1.91
C ALA A 50 11.21 3.19 2.79
N ASP A 51 12.47 3.57 3.02
CA ASP A 51 13.39 2.83 3.89
C ASP A 51 12.90 2.79 5.34
N GLN A 52 12.43 3.92 5.88
CA GLN A 52 11.89 4.00 7.25
C GLN A 52 10.68 3.09 7.49
N ILE A 53 9.84 2.87 6.46
CA ILE A 53 8.69 1.94 6.54
C ILE A 53 9.03 0.52 6.04
N GLY A 54 10.31 0.22 5.77
CA GLY A 54 10.76 -1.10 5.32
C GLY A 54 10.34 -1.47 3.89
N ARG A 55 9.97 -0.50 3.05
CA ARG A 55 9.51 -0.74 1.68
C ARG A 55 10.65 -0.76 0.68
N LYS A 56 10.77 -1.87 -0.05
CA LYS A 56 11.63 -1.93 -1.24
C LYS A 56 11.02 -1.13 -2.37
N VAL A 57 11.71 -0.08 -2.81
CA VAL A 57 11.29 0.80 -3.90
C VAL A 57 12.27 0.80 -5.07
N LYS A 58 11.76 1.09 -6.27
CA LYS A 58 12.61 1.32 -7.44
C LYS A 58 13.37 2.63 -7.28
N LYS A 59 14.68 2.62 -7.56
CA LYS A 59 15.54 3.82 -7.51
C LYS A 59 15.13 4.89 -8.52
N TYR A 60 14.65 4.49 -9.70
CA TYR A 60 14.24 5.40 -10.77
C TYR A 60 12.76 5.13 -11.11
N PRO A 61 11.81 5.54 -10.25
CA PRO A 61 10.40 5.30 -10.50
C PRO A 61 9.92 6.07 -11.74
N LYS A 62 8.77 5.68 -12.28
CA LYS A 62 7.99 6.57 -13.15
C LYS A 62 6.91 7.21 -12.30
N TYR A 63 6.51 8.44 -12.62
CA TYR A 63 5.53 9.20 -11.86
C TYR A 63 6.03 9.45 -10.43
N LEU A 64 7.22 10.05 -10.31
CA LEU A 64 7.92 10.24 -9.04
C LEU A 64 7.05 10.95 -8.01
N SER A 65 6.36 12.03 -8.39
CA SER A 65 5.48 12.77 -7.47
C SER A 65 4.36 11.88 -6.92
N SER A 66 3.69 11.10 -7.76
CA SER A 66 2.62 10.21 -7.31
C SER A 66 3.14 9.09 -6.40
N MET A 67 4.31 8.53 -6.72
CA MET A 67 4.95 7.53 -5.87
C MET A 67 5.40 8.12 -4.54
N HIS A 68 5.96 9.34 -4.55
CA HIS A 68 6.30 10.11 -3.37
C HIS A 68 5.07 10.34 -2.48
N ASP A 69 3.94 10.78 -3.04
CA ASP A 69 2.73 11.08 -2.26
C ASP A 69 2.17 9.83 -1.57
N ILE A 70 2.14 8.69 -2.26
CA ILE A 70 1.73 7.40 -1.66
C ILE A 70 2.65 7.05 -0.49
N ILE A 71 3.97 7.17 -0.67
CA ILE A 71 4.94 6.87 0.38
C ILE A 71 4.80 7.84 1.55
N SER A 72 4.63 9.13 1.28
CA SER A 72 4.50 10.16 2.30
C SER A 72 3.29 9.91 3.18
N VAL A 73 2.14 9.55 2.58
CA VAL A 73 0.95 9.20 3.34
C VAL A 73 1.17 7.94 4.17
N ASN A 74 1.71 6.87 3.58
CA ASN A 74 1.96 5.63 4.33
C ASN A 74 2.97 5.82 5.46
N HIS A 75 4.00 6.65 5.23
CA HIS A 75 5.01 7.03 6.23
C HIS A 75 4.41 7.83 7.38
N LYS A 76 3.48 8.76 7.08
CA LYS A 76 2.73 9.47 8.11
C LYS A 76 1.93 8.49 8.97
N VAL A 77 1.18 7.57 8.36
CA VAL A 77 0.42 6.55 9.11
C VAL A 77 1.37 5.68 9.94
N PHE A 78 2.52 5.27 9.39
CA PHE A 78 3.52 4.49 10.12
C PHE A 78 4.07 5.20 11.36
N LYS A 79 4.22 6.53 11.31
CA LYS A 79 4.71 7.35 12.42
C LYS A 79 3.63 7.75 13.42
N THR A 80 2.36 7.58 13.08
CA THR A 80 1.26 7.90 13.99
C THR A 80 1.12 6.77 15.01
N ASP A 81 1.12 7.13 16.29
CA ASP A 81 0.75 6.22 17.36
C ASP A 81 -0.77 6.11 17.43
N TYR A 82 -1.30 4.98 16.97
CA TYR A 82 -2.71 4.64 17.06
C TYR A 82 -3.01 3.88 18.34
N ASP A 83 -4.28 3.92 18.76
CA ASP A 83 -4.78 3.11 19.86
C ASP A 83 -4.87 1.63 19.43
N GLU A 84 -3.78 0.89 19.62
CA GLU A 84 -3.70 -0.54 19.28
C GLU A 84 -4.62 -1.41 20.14
N PHE A 85 -4.94 -0.97 21.37
CA PHE A 85 -5.90 -1.68 22.21
C PHE A 85 -7.29 -1.62 21.57
N LYS A 86 -7.74 -0.41 21.23
CA LYS A 86 -9.00 -0.22 20.51
C LYS A 86 -8.99 -0.90 19.14
N PHE A 87 -7.88 -0.88 18.42
CA PHE A 87 -7.76 -1.62 17.16
C PHE A 87 -8.00 -3.12 17.38
N SER A 88 -7.37 -3.71 18.39
CA SER A 88 -7.49 -5.14 18.70
C SER A 88 -8.93 -5.55 19.05
N GLU A 89 -9.70 -4.70 19.73
CA GLU A 89 -11.12 -4.94 20.02
C GLU A 89 -12.00 -4.94 18.76
N LEU A 90 -11.57 -4.26 17.70
CA LEU A 90 -12.28 -4.15 16.43
C LEU A 90 -11.84 -5.20 15.40
N VAL A 91 -10.88 -6.06 15.72
CA VAL A 91 -10.43 -7.13 14.82
C VAL A 91 -11.55 -8.16 14.63
N ARG A 92 -12.00 -8.29 13.38
CA ARG A 92 -13.02 -9.26 12.96
C ARG A 92 -12.40 -10.62 12.64
N GLY A 93 -11.93 -11.32 13.66
CA GLY A 93 -11.31 -12.66 13.52
C GLY A 93 -12.23 -13.71 12.86
N ASP A 94 -13.55 -13.50 12.94
CA ASP A 94 -14.55 -14.30 12.23
C ASP A 94 -14.43 -14.25 10.71
N LEU A 95 -13.74 -13.25 10.14
CA LEU A 95 -13.48 -13.15 8.70
C LEU A 95 -12.37 -14.09 8.23
N GLU A 96 -11.53 -14.64 9.12
CA GLU A 96 -10.48 -15.57 8.71
C GLU A 96 -11.06 -16.81 8.03
N PHE A 97 -10.35 -17.29 7.01
CA PHE A 97 -10.75 -18.48 6.26
C PHE A 97 -9.54 -19.10 5.56
N VAL A 98 -9.41 -20.43 5.64
CA VAL A 98 -8.37 -21.17 4.92
C VAL A 98 -9.03 -22.06 3.87
N GLY A 99 -8.82 -21.72 2.61
CA GLY A 99 -9.19 -22.55 1.47
C GLY A 99 -7.98 -23.26 0.86
N ARG A 100 -8.23 -24.04 -0.19
CA ARG A 100 -7.18 -24.82 -0.88
C ARG A 100 -6.16 -23.94 -1.62
N LYS A 101 -6.64 -22.97 -2.41
CA LYS A 101 -5.79 -22.08 -3.25
C LYS A 101 -5.60 -20.72 -2.61
N PHE A 102 -6.62 -20.21 -1.94
CA PHE A 102 -6.61 -18.92 -1.30
C PHE A 102 -7.00 -19.02 0.17
N ARG A 103 -6.52 -18.06 0.95
CA ARG A 103 -6.93 -17.84 2.34
C ARG A 103 -7.20 -16.36 2.57
N VAL A 104 -8.04 -16.09 3.55
CA VAL A 104 -8.39 -14.76 4.04
C VAL A 104 -7.79 -14.59 5.42
N VAL A 105 -7.03 -13.51 5.58
CA VAL A 105 -6.31 -13.18 6.82
C VAL A 105 -6.70 -11.78 7.27
N VAL A 106 -6.75 -11.57 8.59
CA VAL A 106 -7.10 -10.27 9.18
C VAL A 106 -5.85 -9.61 9.78
N PRO A 107 -5.78 -8.27 9.80
CA PRO A 107 -4.70 -7.56 10.48
C PRO A 107 -4.77 -7.79 12.00
N LYS A 108 -3.61 -7.88 12.64
CA LYS A 108 -3.49 -8.00 14.11
C LYS A 108 -3.17 -6.66 14.76
N CYS A 109 -2.59 -5.74 14.01
CA CYS A 109 -2.24 -4.39 14.45
C CYS A 109 -2.32 -3.39 13.29
N THR A 110 -2.24 -2.11 13.59
CA THR A 110 -2.29 -1.06 12.54
C THR A 110 -1.11 -1.17 11.57
N LYS A 111 0.05 -1.67 12.02
CA LYS A 111 1.22 -1.88 11.17
C LYS A 111 0.99 -2.90 10.05
N ASP A 112 0.09 -3.88 10.25
CA ASP A 112 -0.25 -4.84 9.20
C ASP A 112 -0.98 -4.16 8.03
N ILE A 113 -1.86 -3.20 8.32
CA ILE A 113 -2.52 -2.37 7.31
C ILE A 113 -1.49 -1.58 6.50
N VAL A 114 -0.54 -0.94 7.20
CA VAL A 114 0.52 -0.15 6.57
C VAL A 114 1.41 -1.03 5.70
N SER A 115 1.82 -2.20 6.21
CA SER A 115 2.64 -3.17 5.49
C SER A 115 1.93 -3.66 4.22
N GLU A 116 0.62 -3.94 4.31
CA GLU A 116 -0.17 -4.37 3.16
C GLU A 116 -0.21 -3.31 2.07
N GLY A 117 -0.64 -2.10 2.40
CA GLY A 117 -0.78 -1.05 1.39
C GLY A 117 0.57 -0.66 0.81
N THR A 118 1.62 -0.70 1.62
CA THR A 118 3.00 -0.52 1.18
C THR A 118 3.42 -1.56 0.15
N SER A 119 3.11 -2.83 0.38
CA SER A 119 3.43 -3.95 -0.52
C SER A 119 2.64 -3.89 -1.83
N LEU A 120 1.37 -3.45 -1.78
CA LEU A 120 0.49 -3.36 -2.95
C LEU A 120 0.49 -1.99 -3.65
N ASN A 121 1.29 -1.03 -3.18
CA ASN A 121 1.28 0.36 -3.68
C ASN A 121 -0.09 1.06 -3.49
N HIS A 122 -0.79 0.73 -2.41
CA HIS A 122 -1.98 1.45 -1.98
C HIS A 122 -1.61 2.54 -0.98
N CYS A 123 -2.38 3.62 -1.04
CA CYS A 123 -2.42 4.61 0.01
C CYS A 123 -3.29 4.08 1.15
N VAL A 124 -2.77 4.06 2.38
CA VAL A 124 -3.51 3.60 3.58
C VAL A 124 -3.97 4.74 4.48
N GLY A 125 -3.83 6.00 4.01
CA GLY A 125 -3.93 7.22 4.81
C GLY A 125 -5.12 7.30 5.76
N SER A 126 -6.29 6.84 5.31
CA SER A 126 -7.53 6.91 6.09
C SER A 126 -8.00 5.56 6.61
N TYR A 127 -7.37 4.45 6.24
CA TYR A 127 -7.88 3.12 6.59
C TYR A 127 -7.85 2.88 8.10
N VAL A 128 -6.73 3.19 8.76
CA VAL A 128 -6.61 2.96 10.20
C VAL A 128 -7.64 3.80 10.98
N GLU A 129 -7.81 5.06 10.61
CA GLU A 129 -8.79 5.95 11.25
C GLU A 129 -10.23 5.53 11.00
N ARG A 130 -10.56 5.00 9.82
CA ARG A 130 -11.90 4.49 9.50
C ARG A 130 -12.20 3.20 10.26
N ILE A 131 -11.22 2.31 10.39
CA ILE A 131 -11.34 1.10 11.22
C ILE A 131 -11.59 1.51 12.67
N LEU A 132 -10.80 2.41 13.24
CA LEU A 132 -10.96 2.89 14.62
C LEU A 132 -12.29 3.61 14.89
N ARG A 133 -12.98 4.09 13.85
CA ARG A 133 -14.33 4.66 13.93
C ARG A 133 -15.44 3.62 13.75
N GLY A 134 -15.11 2.41 13.31
CA GLY A 134 -16.07 1.37 12.96
C GLY A 134 -16.72 1.57 11.59
N ASP A 135 -16.18 2.45 10.75
CA ASP A 135 -16.75 2.78 9.44
C ASP A 135 -16.53 1.65 8.41
N CYS A 136 -15.41 0.91 8.54
CA CYS A 136 -15.10 -0.23 7.69
C CYS A 136 -14.10 -1.18 8.36
N TYR A 137 -13.91 -2.35 7.74
CA TYR A 137 -12.89 -3.32 8.10
C TYR A 137 -12.00 -3.61 6.90
N ILE A 138 -10.68 -3.60 7.11
CA ILE A 138 -9.68 -3.93 6.10
C ILE A 138 -9.05 -5.28 6.45
N PHE A 139 -8.96 -6.16 5.46
CA PHE A 139 -8.41 -7.51 5.60
C PHE A 139 -7.90 -7.99 4.24
N PHE A 140 -7.26 -9.16 4.18
CA PHE A 140 -6.42 -9.51 3.03
C PHE A 140 -6.73 -10.89 2.45
N LEU A 141 -6.70 -10.97 1.13
CA LEU A 141 -6.61 -12.24 0.40
C LEU A 141 -5.14 -12.60 0.21
N ARG A 142 -4.83 -13.88 0.35
CA ARG A 142 -3.51 -14.47 0.11
C ARG A 142 -3.64 -15.76 -0.69
N CYS A 143 -2.59 -16.14 -1.40
CA CYS A 143 -2.42 -17.53 -1.83
C CYS A 143 -2.21 -18.41 -0.59
N SER A 144 -2.82 -19.59 -0.51
CA SER A 144 -2.71 -20.44 0.69
C SER A 144 -1.28 -20.89 1.01
N PHE A 145 -0.42 -20.90 -0.02
CA PHE A 145 0.98 -21.34 0.03
C PHE A 145 2.00 -20.19 0.09
N SER A 146 1.57 -18.92 0.23
CA SER A 146 2.48 -17.78 0.38
C SER A 146 1.89 -16.71 1.32
N ASP A 147 2.76 -16.02 2.05
CA ASP A 147 2.40 -14.85 2.88
C ASP A 147 2.39 -13.52 2.10
N ASP A 148 2.78 -13.55 0.82
CA ASP A 148 2.90 -12.38 -0.04
C ASP A 148 1.56 -11.66 -0.26
N SER A 149 1.59 -10.32 -0.24
CA SER A 149 0.40 -9.52 -0.52
C SER A 149 -0.18 -9.78 -1.90
N LEU A 150 -1.49 -10.07 -1.94
CA LEU A 150 -2.21 -10.41 -3.17
C LEU A 150 -3.34 -9.42 -3.46
N VAL A 151 -4.31 -9.30 -2.54
CA VAL A 151 -5.46 -8.36 -2.65
C VAL A 151 -5.84 -7.83 -1.27
N THR A 152 -6.03 -6.52 -1.17
CA THR A 152 -6.66 -5.85 -0.01
C THR A 152 -8.17 -5.81 -0.20
N LEU A 153 -8.90 -6.14 0.86
CA LEU A 153 -10.36 -6.23 0.92
C LEU A 153 -10.89 -5.18 1.89
N GLU A 154 -11.99 -4.52 1.53
CA GLU A 154 -12.71 -3.58 2.40
C GLU A 154 -14.16 -4.04 2.58
N LEU A 155 -14.55 -4.20 3.83
CA LEU A 155 -15.89 -4.55 4.26
C LEU A 155 -16.53 -3.34 4.95
N SER A 156 -17.72 -2.95 4.50
CA SER A 156 -18.53 -1.89 5.10
C SER A 156 -19.86 -2.50 5.58
N GLY A 157 -20.04 -2.57 6.90
CA GLY A 157 -21.08 -3.42 7.49
C GLY A 157 -20.85 -4.88 7.09
N ASP A 158 -21.80 -5.50 6.41
CA ASP A 158 -21.69 -6.87 5.87
C ASP A 158 -21.48 -6.90 4.34
N ASN A 159 -21.09 -5.78 3.74
CA ASN A 159 -20.89 -5.64 2.30
C ASN A 159 -19.40 -5.56 1.96
N LEU A 160 -18.87 -6.54 1.22
CA LEU A 160 -17.56 -6.45 0.62
C LEU A 160 -17.63 -5.44 -0.54
N VAL A 161 -17.17 -4.22 -0.28
CA VAL A 161 -17.30 -3.07 -1.19
C VAL A 161 -16.07 -2.86 -2.07
N GLN A 162 -14.89 -3.29 -1.59
CA GLN A 162 -13.64 -3.16 -2.36
C GLN A 162 -12.82 -4.44 -2.30
N ALA A 163 -12.17 -4.74 -3.43
CA ALA A 163 -11.11 -5.74 -3.52
C ALA A 163 -10.09 -5.30 -4.59
N LYS A 164 -8.87 -4.96 -4.17
CA LYS A 164 -7.83 -4.39 -5.05
C LYS A 164 -6.50 -5.11 -4.86
N GLY A 165 -5.91 -5.55 -5.97
CA GLY A 165 -4.54 -6.04 -6.01
C GLY A 165 -3.53 -4.90 -6.17
N SER A 166 -2.27 -5.26 -6.39
CA SER A 166 -1.17 -4.30 -6.58
C SER A 166 -1.49 -3.25 -7.64
N TYR A 167 -1.15 -1.98 -7.38
CA TYR A 167 -1.46 -0.83 -8.26
C TYR A 167 -2.95 -0.73 -8.63
N ASN A 168 -3.84 -1.00 -7.67
CA ASN A 168 -5.30 -0.99 -7.86
C ASN A 168 -5.83 -1.95 -8.93
N ARG A 169 -5.06 -3.01 -9.24
CA ARG A 169 -5.48 -4.07 -10.16
C ARG A 169 -6.83 -4.65 -9.73
N VAL A 170 -7.73 -4.84 -10.71
CA VAL A 170 -9.01 -5.53 -10.49
C VAL A 170 -8.81 -7.02 -10.26
N LEU A 171 -9.77 -7.67 -9.60
CA LEU A 171 -9.75 -9.11 -9.34
C LEU A 171 -9.61 -9.93 -10.63
N LEU A 172 -8.75 -10.95 -10.59
CA LEU A 172 -8.73 -12.02 -11.58
C LEU A 172 -9.98 -12.90 -11.42
N PRO A 173 -10.39 -13.65 -12.47
CA PRO A 173 -11.58 -14.51 -12.41
C PRO A 173 -11.58 -15.47 -11.22
N ASP A 174 -10.46 -16.16 -10.97
CA ASP A 174 -10.32 -17.09 -9.86
C ASP A 174 -10.44 -16.41 -8.49
N GLU A 175 -9.83 -15.23 -8.32
CA GLU A 175 -9.89 -14.44 -7.08
C GLU A 175 -11.34 -14.00 -6.81
N ARG A 176 -12.05 -13.54 -7.85
CA ARG A 176 -13.45 -13.15 -7.77
C ARG A 176 -14.36 -14.32 -7.42
N ASN A 177 -14.21 -15.46 -8.10
CA ASN A 177 -15.02 -16.65 -7.86
C ASN A 177 -14.83 -17.19 -6.43
N PHE A 178 -13.59 -17.15 -5.93
CA PHE A 178 -13.29 -17.46 -4.55
C PHE A 178 -14.00 -16.51 -3.59
N LEU A 179 -13.87 -15.19 -3.78
CA LEU A 179 -14.47 -14.19 -2.89
C LEU A 179 -16.00 -14.25 -2.88
N ILE A 180 -16.65 -14.52 -4.01
CA ILE A 180 -18.11 -14.73 -4.06
C ILE A 180 -18.51 -15.92 -3.19
N SER A 181 -17.77 -17.03 -3.29
CA SER A 181 -18.05 -18.24 -2.51
C SER A 181 -17.77 -18.04 -1.02
N TYR A 182 -16.70 -17.32 -0.70
CA TYR A 182 -16.32 -16.92 0.66
C TYR A 182 -17.37 -15.99 1.29
N CYS A 183 -17.83 -14.96 0.59
CA CYS A 183 -18.88 -14.07 1.08
C CYS A 183 -20.15 -14.86 1.42
N LYS A 184 -20.58 -15.78 0.55
CA LYS A 184 -21.72 -16.66 0.82
C LYS A 184 -21.54 -17.51 2.07
N SER A 185 -20.36 -18.12 2.28
CA SER A 185 -20.12 -18.95 3.46
C SER A 185 -20.04 -18.16 4.78
N LYS A 186 -19.75 -16.86 4.70
CA LYS A 186 -19.69 -15.93 5.83
C LYS A 186 -20.96 -15.08 6.00
N ASN A 187 -22.02 -15.32 5.21
CA ASN A 187 -23.23 -14.50 5.16
C ASN A 187 -22.97 -13.01 4.87
N LEU A 188 -21.99 -12.72 4.02
CA LEU A 188 -21.64 -11.38 3.54
C LEU A 188 -22.16 -11.17 2.10
N SER A 189 -22.37 -9.90 1.74
CA SER A 189 -22.71 -9.49 0.38
C SER A 189 -21.46 -9.15 -0.43
N PHE A 190 -21.42 -9.54 -1.71
CA PHE A 190 -20.32 -9.20 -2.63
C PHE A 190 -20.75 -8.03 -3.54
N ASN A 191 -20.28 -6.82 -3.26
CA ASN A 191 -20.67 -5.59 -3.97
C ASN A 191 -19.49 -4.93 -4.71
N VAL A 192 -18.39 -5.65 -4.90
CA VAL A 192 -17.19 -5.10 -5.56
C VAL A 192 -17.46 -4.80 -7.03
N GLY A 193 -17.39 -3.52 -7.40
CA GLY A 193 -17.60 -3.04 -8.77
C GLY A 193 -19.07 -2.73 -9.11
N VAL A 194 -19.97 -2.79 -8.13
CA VAL A 194 -21.31 -2.22 -8.24
C VAL A 194 -21.16 -0.74 -7.87
N VAL A 195 -21.40 0.16 -8.83
CA VAL A 195 -21.44 1.60 -8.54
C VAL A 195 -22.72 1.84 -7.72
N SER A 196 -22.56 2.33 -6.50
CA SER A 196 -23.65 2.86 -5.67
C SER A 196 -24.27 4.09 -6.31
#